data_AF-A0A7K0T8B6-F1
#
_entry.id   AF-A0A7K0T8B6-F1
#
_cell.length_a   1.000
_cell.length_b   1.000
_cell.length_c   1.000
_cell.angle_alpha   90.00
_cell.angle_beta   90.00
_cell.angle_gamma   90.00
#
_symmetry.space_group_name_H-M   'P 1'
#
loop_
_entity.id
_entity.type
_entity.pdbx_description
1 polymer ?
#
loop_
_entity_poly.entity_id
_entity_poly.type
_entity_poly.pdbx_seq_one_letter_code
_entity_poly.pdbx_strand_id
1 'polypeptide(L)'
;MPAVTVADITVLPRVSEVPGARARSVKSVTTAPQGYEGEGFPVRRTFAGIDMAELDPFIMMDQMGEVEYAPGEPKGTPWHPHRGFETVTY
;
A
#
# COMPACT_ATOMS: atom_id res chain seq x y z
N MET A 1 -3.46 0.66 16.49
CA MET A 1 -4.13 1.99 16.55
C MET A 1 -5.55 1.85 17.12
N PRO A 2 -6.20 2.89 17.68
CA PRO A 2 -7.63 2.78 18.01
C PRO A 2 -8.41 2.52 16.73
N ALA A 3 -9.24 1.48 16.72
CA ALA A 3 -10.10 1.18 15.59
C ALA A 3 -11.06 2.37 15.37
N VAL A 4 -10.92 3.03 14.22
CA VAL A 4 -11.84 4.11 13.84
C VAL A 4 -13.14 3.45 13.41
N THR A 5 -14.11 3.43 14.33
CA THR A 5 -15.47 2.98 14.02
C THR A 5 -16.24 4.17 13.50
N VAL A 6 -16.69 4.10 12.24
CA VAL A 6 -17.54 5.11 11.63
C VAL A 6 -18.98 4.58 11.54
N ALA A 7 -19.96 5.49 11.63
CA ALA A 7 -21.37 5.12 11.49
C ALA A 7 -21.70 4.60 10.08
N ASP A 8 -20.95 5.06 9.07
CA ASP A 8 -21.09 4.68 7.68
C ASP A 8 -19.70 4.59 7.02
N ILE A 9 -19.29 3.37 6.65
CA ILE A 9 -17.98 3.10 6.01
C ILE A 9 -17.91 3.60 4.55
N THR A 10 -19.04 3.99 3.97
CA THR A 10 -19.12 4.49 2.58
C THR A 10 -18.98 6.01 2.51
N VAL A 11 -19.00 6.70 3.65
CA VAL A 11 -18.93 8.17 3.73
C VAL A 11 -17.71 8.56 4.55
N LEU A 12 -16.63 8.93 3.87
CA LEU A 12 -15.47 9.55 4.51
C LEU A 12 -15.63 11.09 4.49
N PRO A 13 -15.38 11.78 5.61
CA PRO A 13 -15.27 13.24 5.60
C PRO A 13 -14.24 13.66 4.56
N ARG A 14 -14.62 14.59 3.67
CA ARG A 14 -13.66 15.15 2.73
C ARG A 14 -12.57 15.88 3.51
N VAL A 15 -11.31 15.60 3.17
CA VAL A 15 -10.20 16.40 3.66
C VAL A 15 -10.32 17.78 3.03
N SER A 16 -10.60 18.79 3.85
CA SER A 16 -10.67 20.18 3.40
C SER A 16 -9.27 20.71 3.12
N GLU A 17 -9.12 21.47 2.04
CA GLU A 17 -7.88 22.22 1.81
C GLU A 17 -7.60 23.18 2.96
N VAL A 18 -6.34 23.25 3.39
CA VAL A 18 -5.90 24.20 4.40
C VAL A 18 -5.53 25.51 3.70
N PRO A 19 -6.22 26.63 3.96
CA PRO A 19 -5.90 27.90 3.33
C PRO A 19 -4.43 28.31 3.58
N GLY A 20 -3.72 28.65 2.50
CA GLY A 20 -2.30 29.04 2.57
C GLY A 20 -1.32 27.87 2.62
N ALA A 21 -1.79 26.61 2.55
CA ALA A 21 -0.90 25.47 2.37
C ALA A 21 -0.15 25.58 1.03
N ARG A 22 1.15 25.27 1.05
CA ARG A 22 1.98 25.18 -0.15
C ARG A 22 2.14 23.71 -0.53
N ALA A 23 1.95 23.40 -1.80
CA ALA A 23 2.24 22.06 -2.32
C ALA A 23 3.72 21.71 -2.08
N ARG A 24 3.97 20.50 -1.56
CA ARG A 24 5.34 19.98 -1.43
C ARG A 24 5.87 19.66 -2.82
N SER A 25 7.13 19.99 -3.09
CA SER A 25 7.78 19.59 -4.34
C SER A 25 8.09 18.09 -4.33
N VAL A 26 8.10 17.48 -5.52
CA VAL A 26 8.57 16.11 -5.69
C VAL A 26 10.07 16.08 -5.47
N LYS A 27 10.53 15.24 -4.55
CA LYS A 27 11.96 15.08 -4.25
C LYS A 27 12.66 14.15 -5.25
N SER A 28 12.00 13.05 -5.61
CA SER A 28 12.52 12.06 -6.56
C SER A 28 11.36 11.28 -7.20
N VAL A 29 11.65 10.66 -8.34
CA VAL A 29 10.76 9.71 -9.03
C VAL A 29 11.55 8.44 -9.28
N THR A 30 11.03 7.31 -8.84
CA THR A 30 11.65 5.99 -9.03
C THR A 30 10.65 5.05 -9.69
N THR A 31 11.16 4.11 -10.48
CA THR A 31 10.33 3.05 -11.08
C THR A 31 10.37 1.83 -10.16
N ALA A 32 9.20 1.43 -9.67
CA ALA A 32 9.07 0.25 -8.82
C ALA A 32 9.45 -1.03 -9.58
N PRO A 33 10.41 -1.83 -9.08
CA PRO A 33 10.75 -3.11 -9.67
C PRO A 33 9.59 -4.10 -9.54
N GLN A 34 9.50 -5.01 -10.51
CA GLN A 34 8.50 -6.08 -10.51
C GLN A 34 9.02 -7.33 -9.80
N GLY A 35 8.12 -8.09 -9.20
CA GLY A 35 8.41 -9.37 -8.56
C GLY A 35 7.15 -10.23 -8.42
N TYR A 36 7.28 -11.34 -7.69
CA TYR A 36 6.17 -12.22 -7.37
C TYR A 36 6.14 -12.49 -5.86
N GLU A 37 4.93 -12.53 -5.28
CA GLU A 37 4.70 -12.85 -3.86
C GLU A 37 3.73 -14.03 -3.70
N GLY A 38 3.83 -14.74 -2.57
CA GLY A 38 2.98 -15.90 -2.28
C GLY A 38 3.07 -16.99 -3.35
N GLU A 39 1.92 -17.46 -3.83
CA GLU A 39 1.84 -18.47 -4.90
C GLU A 39 1.77 -17.85 -6.31
N GLY A 40 2.42 -16.70 -6.52
CA GLY A 40 2.65 -16.13 -7.84
C GLY A 40 1.90 -14.82 -8.13
N PHE A 41 1.58 -14.03 -7.12
CA PHE A 41 1.00 -12.70 -7.32
C PHE A 41 2.06 -11.75 -7.89
N PRO A 42 1.89 -11.20 -9.09
CA PRO A 42 2.81 -10.18 -9.59
C PRO A 42 2.60 -8.89 -8.82
N VAL A 43 3.70 -8.32 -8.33
CA VAL A 43 3.70 -7.08 -7.57
C VAL A 43 4.71 -6.08 -8.14
N ARG A 44 4.44 -4.80 -7.94
CA ARG A 44 5.42 -3.73 -8.05
C ARG A 44 5.77 -3.22 -6.66
N ARG A 45 7.05 -3.32 -6.28
CA ARG A 45 7.53 -2.94 -4.94
C ARG A 45 7.86 -1.46 -4.88
N THR A 46 6.88 -0.65 -4.49
CA THR A 46 6.93 0.82 -4.62
C THR A 46 8.06 1.46 -3.81
N PHE A 47 8.35 0.94 -2.62
CA PHE A 47 9.37 1.49 -1.72
C PHE A 47 10.78 0.94 -1.94
N ALA A 48 10.98 0.04 -2.91
CA ALA A 48 12.29 -0.54 -3.17
C ALA A 48 13.32 0.55 -3.55
N GLY A 49 14.45 0.57 -2.82
CA GLY A 49 15.56 1.47 -3.09
C GLY A 49 15.40 2.90 -2.57
N ILE A 50 14.31 3.22 -1.87
CA ILE A 50 14.14 4.49 -1.16
C ILE A 50 14.76 4.34 0.25
N ASP A 51 15.42 5.39 0.74
CA ASP A 51 15.94 5.42 2.10
C ASP A 51 14.79 5.29 3.12
N MET A 52 14.88 4.31 4.01
CA MET A 52 13.87 4.05 5.04
C MET A 52 13.63 5.24 5.96
N ALA A 53 14.64 6.10 6.18
CA ALA A 53 14.48 7.32 6.96
C ALA A 53 13.52 8.33 6.30
N GLU A 54 13.29 8.22 4.99
CA GLU A 54 12.32 9.03 4.25
C GLU A 54 10.92 8.41 4.19
N LEU A 55 10.79 7.14 4.60
CA LEU A 55 9.56 6.37 4.52
C LEU A 55 8.83 6.23 5.85
N ASP A 56 9.51 6.41 7.00
CA ASP A 56 8.89 6.35 8.34
C ASP A 56 7.56 7.14 8.38
N PRO A 57 6.42 6.50 8.74
CA PRO A 57 6.24 5.19 9.38
C PRO A 57 5.94 4.00 8.46
N PHE A 58 6.08 4.17 7.15
CA PHE A 58 5.81 3.13 6.17
C PHE A 58 7.00 2.17 6.02
N ILE A 59 6.69 0.87 5.92
CA ILE A 59 7.68 -0.21 5.88
C ILE A 59 7.68 -0.91 4.51
N MET A 60 6.49 -1.08 3.92
CA MET A 60 6.30 -1.82 2.68
C MET A 60 5.08 -1.26 1.93
N MET A 61 5.18 -1.21 0.60
CA MET A 61 4.04 -0.98 -0.28
C MET A 61 4.27 -1.79 -1.55
N ASP A 62 3.36 -2.71 -1.80
CA ASP A 62 3.29 -3.48 -3.04
C ASP A 62 1.99 -3.11 -3.75
N GLN A 63 2.11 -2.72 -5.01
CA GLN A 63 0.96 -2.66 -5.91
C GLN A 63 0.79 -4.04 -6.54
N MET A 64 -0.29 -4.74 -6.20
CA MET A 64 -0.68 -5.95 -6.92
C MET A 64 -1.02 -5.56 -8.36
N GLY A 65 -0.39 -6.23 -9.32
CA GLY A 65 -0.56 -5.93 -10.74
C GLY A 65 -2.01 -6.06 -11.20
N GLU A 66 -2.34 -5.40 -12.31
CA GLU A 66 -3.57 -5.70 -13.03
C GLU A 66 -3.43 -7.11 -13.64
N VAL A 67 -4.15 -8.07 -13.08
CA VAL A 67 -4.14 -9.46 -13.54
C VAL A 67 -5.56 -9.94 -13.67
N GLU A 68 -5.89 -10.40 -14.87
CA GLU A 68 -7.11 -11.14 -15.13
C GLU A 68 -6.87 -12.61 -14.75
N TYR A 69 -7.45 -13.03 -13.64
CA TYR A 69 -7.41 -14.42 -13.20
C TYR A 69 -8.68 -15.15 -13.64
N ALA A 70 -8.54 -16.32 -14.24
CA ALA A 70 -9.67 -17.23 -14.45
C ALA A 70 -10.10 -17.89 -13.13
N PRO A 71 -11.32 -18.46 -13.05
CA PRO A 71 -11.78 -19.17 -11.86
C PRO A 71 -10.79 -20.26 -11.42
N GLY A 72 -10.33 -20.20 -10.17
CA GLY A 72 -9.40 -21.18 -9.58
C GLY A 72 -7.91 -20.91 -9.83
N GLU A 73 -7.56 -19.91 -10.63
CA GLU A 73 -6.17 -19.46 -10.79
C GLU A 73 -5.57 -18.67 -9.62
N PRO A 74 -6.32 -17.82 -8.89
CA PRO A 74 -5.73 -17.06 -7.80
C PRO A 74 -5.49 -18.00 -6.61
N LYS A 75 -4.21 -18.32 -6.37
CA LYS A 75 -3.79 -19.29 -5.35
C LYS A 75 -3.63 -18.69 -3.95
N GLY A 76 -3.52 -17.37 -3.85
CA GLY A 76 -3.37 -16.71 -2.55
C GLY A 76 -1.92 -16.68 -2.06
N THR A 77 -1.78 -16.19 -0.83
CA THR A 77 -0.57 -16.34 -0.04
C THR A 77 -0.80 -17.47 0.96
N PRO A 78 0.14 -18.41 1.12
CA PRO A 78 0.05 -19.41 2.18
C PRO A 78 -0.01 -18.75 3.55
N TRP A 79 -0.42 -19.50 4.57
CA TRP A 79 -0.43 -19.00 5.94
C TRP A 79 0.93 -18.42 6.33
N HIS A 80 0.94 -17.17 6.82
CA HIS A 80 2.13 -16.50 7.31
C HIS A 80 1.78 -15.49 8.42
N PRO A 81 2.60 -15.37 9.49
CA PRO A 81 2.33 -14.48 10.61
C PRO A 81 2.85 -13.05 10.37
N HIS A 82 2.21 -12.08 11.03
CA HIS A 82 2.67 -10.68 11.13
C HIS A 82 2.78 -10.27 12.61
N ARG A 83 3.71 -9.37 12.94
CA ARG A 83 3.91 -8.86 14.31
C ARG A 83 4.47 -7.44 14.29
N GLY A 84 3.89 -6.55 15.09
CA GLY A 84 4.49 -5.24 15.42
C GLY A 84 4.25 -4.13 14.39
N PHE A 85 3.42 -4.38 13.37
CA PHE A 85 2.99 -3.39 12.38
C PHE A 85 1.58 -3.73 11.88
N GLU A 86 1.02 -2.86 11.04
CA GLU A 86 -0.30 -3.01 10.45
C GLU A 86 -0.18 -3.18 8.92
N THR A 87 -1.00 -4.05 8.34
CA THR A 87 -1.12 -4.23 6.88
C THR A 87 -2.42 -3.60 6.42
N VAL A 88 -2.36 -2.75 5.40
CA VAL A 88 -3.54 -2.13 4.79
C VAL A 88 -3.64 -2.60 3.34
N THR A 89 -4.77 -3.18 2.98
CA THR A 89 -5.11 -3.58 1.61
C THR A 89 -6.28 -2.74 1.12
N TYR A 90 -6.17 -2.16 -0.06
CA TYR A 90 -7.15 -1.28 -0.70
C TYR A 90 -7.41 -1.75 -2.13
#